data_AF-A0A6B3HVS1-F1
#
_entry.id   AF-A0A6B3HVS1-F1
#
_cell.length_a   1.000
_cell.length_b   1.000
_cell.length_c   1.000
_cell.angle_alpha   90.00
_cell.angle_beta   90.00
_cell.angle_gamma   90.00
#
_symmetry.space_group_name_H-M   'P 1'
#
loop_
_entity.id
_entity.type
_entity.pdbx_description
1 polymer ?
#
loop_
_entity_poly.entity_id
_entity_poly.type
_entity_poly.pdbx_seq_one_letter_code
_entity_poly.pdbx_strand_id
1 'polypeptide(L)'
;MSVVLFRRPARRRGPEMPEGQLTLQEPPVLAETVPDTSAVWTYLPMALMSVSMMLMFLRPGGGNGVFMYLAMGVMALSAGAM
;
A
#
# COMPACT_ATOMS: atom_id res chain seq x y z
N MET A 1 52.44 -41.69 -0.30
CA MET A 1 51.07 -41.20 -0.05
C MET A 1 50.28 -42.37 0.51
N SER A 2 50.02 -42.40 1.82
CA SER A 2 49.38 -43.53 2.51
C SER A 2 47.92 -43.21 2.83
N VAL A 3 47.03 -44.18 2.66
CA VAL A 3 45.58 -44.03 2.87
C VAL A 3 45.21 -44.60 4.23
N VAL A 4 44.47 -43.83 5.03
CA VAL A 4 43.89 -44.28 6.30
C VAL A 4 42.45 -44.73 6.06
N LEU A 5 42.14 -45.97 6.42
CA LEU A 5 40.79 -46.53 6.30
C LEU A 5 39.87 -45.90 7.35
N PHE A 6 39.03 -44.97 6.93
CA PHE A 6 37.98 -44.38 7.75
C PHE A 6 36.64 -45.07 7.49
N ARG A 7 36.01 -45.61 8.53
CA ARG A 7 34.61 -46.06 8.47
C ARG A 7 33.71 -44.99 9.07
N ARG A 8 32.79 -44.47 8.28
CA ARG A 8 31.83 -43.45 8.73
C ARG A 8 30.82 -44.09 9.69
N PRO A 9 30.77 -43.69 10.98
CA PRO A 9 29.72 -44.13 11.89
C PRO A 9 28.37 -43.55 11.47
N ALA A 10 27.29 -44.18 11.94
CA ALA A 10 25.94 -43.67 11.73
C ALA A 10 25.79 -42.26 12.32
N ARG A 11 25.03 -41.40 11.64
CA ARG A 11 24.78 -40.03 12.11
C ARG A 11 23.96 -40.08 13.40
N ARG A 12 24.29 -39.22 14.37
CA ARG A 12 23.42 -39.01 15.52
C ARG A 12 22.06 -38.51 15.05
N ARG A 13 20.99 -39.02 15.65
CA ARG A 13 19.63 -38.51 15.39
C ARG A 13 19.58 -37.04 15.78
N GLY A 14 18.86 -36.25 14.99
CA GLY A 14 18.59 -34.85 15.30
C GLY A 14 17.70 -34.72 16.54
N PRO A 15 17.59 -33.51 17.10
CA PRO A 15 16.65 -33.22 18.17
C PRO A 15 15.21 -33.56 17.73
N GLU A 16 14.39 -34.04 18.66
CA GLU A 16 12.99 -34.33 18.41
C GLU A 16 12.23 -33.03 18.15
N MET A 17 11.33 -33.04 17.15
CA MET A 17 10.48 -31.88 16.90
C MET A 17 9.52 -31.72 18.07
N PRO A 18 9.27 -30.47 18.52
CA PRO A 18 8.28 -30.23 19.56
C PRO A 18 6.92 -30.71 19.06
N GLU A 19 6.36 -31.70 19.75
CA GLU A 19 5.01 -32.19 19.49
C GLU A 19 4.01 -31.31 20.24
N GLY A 20 3.12 -30.67 19.49
CA GLY A 20 2.07 -29.80 20.03
C GLY A 20 1.26 -29.18 18.91
N GLN A 21 -0.06 -29.09 19.09
CA GLN A 21 -0.90 -28.35 18.16
C GLN A 21 -0.67 -26.85 18.37
N LEU A 22 -0.19 -26.14 17.35
CA LEU A 22 -0.17 -24.68 17.37
C LEU A 22 -1.62 -24.19 17.22
N THR A 23 -2.20 -23.68 18.30
CA THR A 23 -3.45 -22.92 18.25
C THR A 23 -3.16 -21.55 17.64
N LEU A 24 -3.33 -21.46 16.32
CA LEU A 24 -3.31 -20.18 15.62
C LEU A 24 -4.57 -19.41 16.04
N GLN A 25 -4.37 -18.24 16.63
CA GLN A 25 -5.44 -17.27 16.82
C GLN A 25 -6.00 -16.93 15.44
N GLU A 26 -7.31 -17.07 15.25
CA GLU A 26 -7.94 -16.60 14.03
C GLU A 26 -7.76 -15.09 13.91
N PRO A 27 -7.51 -14.57 12.68
CA PRO A 27 -7.38 -13.15 12.49
C PRO A 27 -8.66 -12.44 12.96
N PRO A 28 -8.54 -11.21 13.50
CA PRO A 28 -9.70 -10.44 13.91
C PRO A 28 -10.66 -10.27 12.74
N VAL A 29 -11.96 -10.37 13.04
CA VAL A 29 -13.02 -10.20 12.03
C VAL A 29 -13.00 -8.79 11.45
N LEU A 30 -13.27 -8.69 10.14
CA LEU A 30 -13.41 -7.40 9.47
C LEU A 30 -14.68 -6.70 9.99
N ALA A 31 -14.61 -5.38 10.16
CA ALA A 31 -15.79 -4.59 10.52
C ALA A 31 -16.85 -4.65 9.40
N GLU A 32 -18.12 -4.63 9.79
CA GLU A 32 -19.24 -4.56 8.84
C GLU A 32 -19.22 -3.24 8.06
N THR A 33 -19.56 -3.31 6.77
CA THR A 33 -19.57 -2.13 5.90
C THR A 33 -20.73 -1.21 6.25
N VAL A 34 -20.44 -0.12 6.95
CA VAL A 34 -21.41 0.97 7.20
C VAL A 34 -21.41 1.92 6.00
N PRO A 35 -22.58 2.41 5.54
CA PRO A 35 -22.63 3.46 4.53
C PRO A 35 -21.95 4.73 5.03
N ASP A 36 -20.70 4.94 4.63
CA ASP A 36 -19.90 6.05 5.11
C ASP A 36 -20.04 7.25 4.19
N THR A 37 -20.93 8.17 4.56
CA THR A 37 -21.11 9.44 3.83
C THR A 37 -19.91 10.37 4.05
N SER A 38 -19.11 10.15 5.10
CA SER A 38 -17.92 10.95 5.39
C SER A 38 -16.78 10.68 4.40
N ALA A 39 -16.78 9.52 3.74
CA ALA A 39 -15.86 9.17 2.68
C ALA A 39 -15.89 10.18 1.51
N VAL A 40 -17.03 10.81 1.24
CA VAL A 40 -17.12 11.84 0.20
C VAL A 40 -16.22 13.03 0.53
N TRP A 41 -16.21 13.48 1.79
CA TRP A 41 -15.42 14.64 2.19
C TRP A 41 -13.92 14.37 2.22
N THR A 42 -13.50 13.12 2.41
CA THR A 42 -12.09 12.75 2.35
C THR A 42 -11.60 12.53 0.91
N TYR A 43 -12.39 11.86 0.08
CA TYR A 43 -11.99 11.55 -1.29
C TYR A 43 -12.21 12.69 -2.28
N LEU A 44 -13.17 13.59 -2.03
CA LEU A 44 -13.47 14.69 -2.95
C LEU A 44 -12.30 15.68 -3.12
N PRO A 45 -11.62 16.17 -2.06
CA PRO A 45 -10.45 17.03 -2.22
C PRO A 45 -9.31 16.33 -2.97
N MET A 46 -9.05 15.05 -2.68
CA MET A 46 -8.03 14.25 -3.37
C MET A 46 -8.31 14.10 -4.86
N ALA A 47 -9.57 13.81 -5.22
CA ALA A 47 -10.00 13.69 -6.61
C ALA A 47 -9.85 15.03 -7.35
N LEU A 48 -10.28 16.14 -6.73
CA LEU A 48 -10.15 17.49 -7.31
C LEU A 48 -8.68 17.89 -7.50
N MET A 49 -7.80 17.54 -6.57
CA MET A 49 -6.37 17.81 -6.68
C MET A 49 -5.74 17.02 -7.85
N SER A 50 -6.14 15.76 -8.04
CA SER A 50 -5.71 14.94 -9.17
C SER A 50 -6.15 15.53 -10.52
N VAL A 51 -7.42 15.96 -10.62
CA VAL A 51 -7.96 16.63 -11.82
C VAL A 51 -7.25 17.95 -12.09
N SER A 52 -6.99 18.74 -11.06
CA SER A 52 -6.25 19.99 -11.20
C SER A 52 -4.86 19.77 -11.79
N MET A 53 -4.13 18.77 -11.28
CA MET A 53 -2.80 18.43 -11.79
C MET A 53 -2.87 17.96 -13.25
N MET A 54 -3.87 17.13 -13.59
CA MET A 54 -4.12 16.71 -14.97
C MET A 54 -4.33 17.92 -15.89
N LEU A 55 -5.15 18.89 -15.49
CA LEU A 55 -5.41 20.10 -16.28
C LEU A 55 -4.13 20.94 -16.51
N MET A 56 -3.22 20.99 -15.54
CA MET A 56 -1.92 21.66 -15.70
C MET A 56 -1.04 20.97 -16.74
N PHE A 57 -1.10 19.65 -16.85
CA PHE A 57 -0.31 18.88 -17.84
C PHE A 57 -0.91 18.89 -19.24
N LEU A 58 -2.24 18.86 -19.37
CA LEU A 58 -2.89 18.84 -20.68
C LEU A 58 -2.72 20.15 -21.44
N ARG A 59 -2.24 21.24 -20.79
CA ARG A 59 -2.03 22.60 -21.34
C ARG A 59 -2.93 22.91 -22.55
N PRO A 60 -4.28 22.88 -22.41
CA PRO A 60 -5.16 23.11 -23.54
C PRO A 60 -4.95 24.55 -24.03
N GLY A 61 -4.31 24.72 -25.18
CA GLY A 61 -4.07 26.05 -25.77
C GLY A 61 -2.69 26.70 -25.54
N GLY A 62 -1.64 25.94 -25.25
CA GLY A 62 -0.25 26.38 -25.51
C GLY A 62 0.40 27.40 -24.55
N GLY A 63 -0.36 28.25 -23.85
CA GLY A 63 0.21 29.18 -22.87
C GLY A 63 -0.84 30.02 -22.14
N ASN A 64 -0.67 30.19 -20.83
CA ASN A 64 -1.36 31.18 -19.98
C ASN A 64 -2.86 31.40 -20.28
N GLY A 65 -3.64 30.32 -20.35
CA GLY A 65 -5.09 30.37 -20.54
C GLY A 65 -5.89 30.37 -19.23
N VAL A 66 -7.18 30.69 -19.32
CA VAL A 66 -8.18 30.61 -18.23
C VAL A 66 -8.13 29.27 -17.49
N PHE A 67 -7.80 28.17 -18.19
CA PHE A 67 -7.63 26.84 -17.59
C PHE A 67 -6.50 26.75 -16.56
N MET A 68 -5.45 27.56 -16.67
CA MET A 68 -4.38 27.62 -15.67
C MET A 68 -4.89 28.25 -14.37
N TYR A 69 -5.69 29.31 -14.45
CA TYR A 69 -6.32 29.92 -13.29
C TYR A 69 -7.36 29.00 -12.65
N LEU A 70 -8.13 28.28 -13.46
CA LEU A 70 -9.06 27.27 -12.97
C LEU A 70 -8.32 26.13 -12.26
N ALA A 71 -7.25 25.60 -12.85
CA ALA A 71 -6.43 24.57 -12.23
C ALA A 71 -5.82 25.07 -10.91
N MET A 72 -5.14 26.22 -10.91
CA MET A 72 -4.58 26.79 -9.68
C MET A 72 -5.64 27.07 -8.61
N GLY A 73 -6.84 27.55 -9.00
CA GLY A 73 -7.95 27.80 -8.10
C GLY A 73 -8.51 26.52 -7.48
N VAL A 74 -8.75 25.49 -8.29
CA VAL A 74 -9.22 24.17 -7.82
C VAL A 74 -8.14 23.51 -6.95
N MET A 75 -6.86 23.61 -7.30
CA MET A 75 -5.75 23.12 -6.47
C MET A 75 -5.75 23.79 -5.10
N ALA A 76 -5.81 25.12 -5.05
CA ALA A 76 -5.80 25.88 -3.79
C ALA A 76 -7.03 25.56 -2.93
N LEU A 77 -8.22 25.45 -3.54
CA LEU A 77 -9.44 25.04 -2.84
C LEU A 77 -9.34 23.62 -2.30
N SER A 78 -8.82 22.67 -3.10
CA SER A 78 -8.63 21.29 -2.65
C SER A 78 -7.61 21.18 -1.53
N ALA A 79 -6.52 21.95 -1.59
CA ALA A 79 -5.49 21.96 -0.57
C ALA A 79 -5.97 22.58 0.76
N GLY A 80 -6.91 23.54 0.71
CA GLY A 80 -7.54 24.09 1.90
C GLY A 80 -8.68 23.23 2.47
N ALA A 81 -9.21 22.28 1.69
CA ALA A 81 -10.25 21.35 2.12
C ALA A 81 -9.70 20.01 2.66
N MET A 82 -8.42 19.74 2.44
CA MET A 82 -7.66 18.64 3.06
C MET A 82 -7.23 19.02 4.48
#